data_AF-A0A803VQM0-F1
#
_entry.id   AF-A0A803VQM0-F1
#
_cell.length_a   1.000
_cell.length_b   1.000
_cell.length_c   1.000
_cell.angle_alpha   90.00
_cell.angle_beta   90.00
_cell.angle_gamma   90.00
#
_symmetry.space_group_name_H-M   'P 1'
#
loop_
_entity.id
_entity.type
_entity.pdbx_description
1 polymer ?
#
loop_
_entity_poly.entity_id
_entity_poly.type
_entity_poly.pdbx_seq_one_letter_code
_entity_poly.pdbx_strand_id
1 'polypeptide(L)'
;MTTQDSSQPEVNFVTKTQVGSESSGPNFSVQELKPGGKENSRSVSEHEIVLIGASLEKKISLPSPTKVDLTCKLDDSSRLKDPQVTWKKGSETISHTSKTQNSWTIQVTVSDSSQLGSYTCILKAEEEISATFHLQVPKLEGKEKPVITYERDKAVMVCKTEYNPKAWTWYLANGTELVPIDRILRTDKFQIKRPSPSVNRLEILKLTKQDGGVYLCEATFELGNSQIKFELKVLSIWAPLMPFIAIVAEVAILFTAIVLYEVYSKRKGKVSQKTLLRHSSSSRQRSKSGSLKGDLTNRSGNYRKAMMYHKEDVCSYGF
;
A
#
# COMPACT_ATOMS: atom_id res chain seq x y z
N MET A 1 55.54 28.79 -29.57
CA MET A 1 56.95 29.24 -29.64
C MET A 1 57.30 29.62 -28.21
N THR A 2 58.08 28.90 -27.40
CA THR A 2 59.27 28.03 -27.51
C THR A 2 59.36 27.27 -26.14
N THR A 3 59.45 25.93 -26.07
CA THR A 3 60.63 25.09 -25.64
C THR A 3 61.43 25.66 -24.46
N GLN A 4 61.79 25.02 -23.33
CA GLN A 4 62.22 23.67 -22.86
C GLN A 4 61.89 23.59 -21.32
N ASP A 5 61.95 22.51 -20.53
CA ASP A 5 63.03 21.54 -20.33
C ASP A 5 62.61 20.36 -19.40
N SER A 6 63.25 19.22 -19.64
CA SER A 6 63.66 18.07 -18.82
C SER A 6 63.04 17.80 -17.43
N SER A 7 62.57 16.56 -17.20
CA SER A 7 63.29 15.57 -16.37
C SER A 7 62.53 14.26 -16.18
N GLN A 8 63.20 13.16 -16.50
CA GLN A 8 62.96 11.78 -16.06
C GLN A 8 64.35 11.27 -15.59
N PRO A 9 64.47 10.29 -14.67
CA PRO A 9 64.68 8.91 -15.14
C PRO A 9 64.19 7.80 -14.16
N GLU A 10 63.92 6.59 -14.66
CA GLU A 10 64.67 5.33 -14.40
C GLU A 10 63.90 4.40 -13.41
N VAL A 11 63.80 3.06 -13.52
CA VAL A 11 64.73 2.02 -13.98
C VAL A 11 63.94 0.80 -14.51
N ASN A 12 64.40 0.21 -15.62
CA ASN A 12 64.02 -1.12 -16.11
C ASN A 12 65.00 -2.19 -15.60
N PHE A 13 64.51 -3.41 -15.35
CA PHE A 13 65.34 -4.60 -15.12
C PHE A 13 65.38 -5.50 -16.37
N VAL A 14 66.58 -5.97 -16.70
CA VAL A 14 67.02 -6.78 -17.86
C VAL A 14 66.73 -8.28 -17.62
N THR A 15 66.48 -9.16 -18.62
CA THR A 15 67.44 -10.11 -19.26
C THR A 15 66.66 -10.99 -20.28
N LYS A 16 66.93 -10.99 -21.61
CA LYS A 16 67.81 -11.89 -22.44
C LYS A 16 67.46 -13.40 -22.28
N THR A 17 67.32 -14.31 -23.26
CA THR A 17 67.91 -14.52 -24.62
C THR A 17 67.13 -15.61 -25.40
N GLN A 18 67.40 -15.73 -26.70
CA GLN A 18 66.75 -16.52 -27.77
C GLN A 18 67.43 -17.88 -28.10
N VAL A 19 66.82 -18.62 -29.06
CA VAL A 19 67.27 -19.75 -29.93
C VAL A 19 66.78 -21.14 -29.46
N GLY A 20 66.19 -22.07 -30.22
CA GLY A 20 65.85 -22.24 -31.65
C GLY A 20 65.97 -23.74 -32.04
N SER A 21 64.98 -24.36 -32.71
CA SER A 21 65.11 -25.49 -33.66
C SER A 21 63.75 -26.02 -34.18
N GLU A 22 63.71 -26.32 -35.49
CA GLU A 22 62.58 -26.83 -36.29
C GLU A 22 62.51 -28.37 -36.33
N SER A 23 61.30 -28.95 -36.46
CA SER A 23 61.03 -30.10 -37.37
C SER A 23 59.52 -30.35 -37.65
N SER A 24 59.11 -30.16 -38.90
CA SER A 24 58.32 -31.05 -39.78
C SER A 24 56.94 -31.66 -39.40
N GLY A 25 55.84 -30.98 -39.81
CA GLY A 25 54.59 -31.48 -40.47
C GLY A 25 53.57 -32.38 -39.71
N PRO A 26 52.31 -32.56 -40.21
CA PRO A 26 51.67 -31.99 -41.41
C PRO A 26 50.30 -31.28 -41.20
N ASN A 27 49.91 -30.57 -42.27
CA ASN A 27 48.67 -29.83 -42.58
C ASN A 27 47.35 -30.27 -41.93
N PHE A 28 46.67 -29.30 -41.29
CA PHE A 28 45.20 -29.23 -41.23
C PHE A 28 44.76 -27.81 -41.61
N SER A 29 44.11 -27.69 -42.76
CA SER A 29 43.57 -26.44 -43.28
C SER A 29 42.37 -25.97 -42.47
N VAL A 30 42.57 -24.93 -41.65
CA VAL A 30 41.48 -24.15 -41.04
C VAL A 30 41.40 -22.81 -41.77
N GLN A 31 40.32 -22.61 -42.51
CA GLN A 31 39.97 -21.31 -43.06
C GLN A 31 39.59 -20.37 -41.91
N GLU A 32 40.26 -19.22 -41.84
CA GLU A 32 39.81 -18.07 -41.08
C GLU A 32 38.43 -17.61 -41.57
N LEU A 33 37.42 -17.72 -40.70
CA LEU A 33 36.30 -16.80 -40.72
C LEU A 33 36.56 -15.72 -39.65
N LYS A 34 36.72 -14.48 -40.14
CA LYS A 34 36.67 -13.24 -39.36
C LYS A 34 35.59 -13.31 -38.27
N PRO A 35 35.85 -12.80 -37.04
CA PRO A 35 34.78 -12.57 -36.08
C PRO A 35 33.89 -11.43 -36.59
N GLY A 36 32.76 -11.81 -37.19
CA GLY A 36 31.61 -10.95 -37.41
C GLY A 36 31.12 -10.38 -36.08
N GLY A 37 30.69 -9.13 -36.12
CA GLY A 37 30.43 -8.30 -34.95
C GLY A 37 29.55 -8.96 -33.90
N LYS A 38 29.80 -8.56 -32.64
CA LYS A 38 28.92 -8.81 -31.51
C LYS A 38 27.53 -8.24 -31.83
N GLU A 39 26.67 -9.07 -32.40
CA GLU A 39 25.24 -8.83 -32.41
C GLU A 39 24.80 -8.95 -30.95
N ASN A 40 24.59 -7.80 -30.32
CA ASN A 40 24.09 -7.71 -28.96
C ASN A 40 22.69 -8.30 -28.96
N SER A 41 22.59 -9.60 -28.64
CA SER A 41 21.32 -10.30 -28.39
C SER A 41 20.65 -9.63 -27.20
N ARG A 42 19.91 -8.56 -27.49
CA ARG A 42 19.07 -7.87 -26.53
C ARG A 42 17.89 -8.81 -26.31
N SER A 43 17.90 -9.52 -25.18
CA SER A 43 16.88 -10.50 -24.80
C SER A 43 15.48 -9.95 -25.03
N VAL A 44 14.73 -10.56 -25.95
CA VAL A 44 13.33 -10.22 -26.21
C VAL A 44 12.48 -10.82 -25.09
N SER A 45 11.59 -10.04 -24.50
CA SER A 45 10.68 -10.49 -23.44
C SER A 45 9.39 -11.03 -24.05
N GLU A 46 9.09 -12.30 -23.84
CA GLU A 46 7.93 -12.96 -24.46
C GLU A 46 6.76 -13.07 -23.47
N HIS A 47 5.55 -12.70 -23.91
CA HIS A 47 4.33 -12.83 -23.12
C HIS A 47 3.17 -13.36 -23.95
N GLU A 48 2.54 -14.42 -23.44
CA GLU A 48 1.37 -15.04 -24.07
C GLU A 48 0.11 -14.92 -23.21
N ILE A 49 -1.05 -14.81 -23.88
CA ILE A 49 -2.39 -15.05 -23.35
C ILE A 49 -3.07 -16.11 -24.23
N VAL A 50 -3.59 -17.17 -23.61
CA VAL A 50 -4.37 -18.23 -24.26
C VAL A 50 -5.86 -18.01 -24.02
N LEU A 51 -6.64 -17.87 -25.09
CA LEU A 51 -8.08 -17.62 -25.04
C LEU A 51 -8.87 -18.94 -25.17
N ILE A 52 -9.73 -19.21 -24.19
CA ILE A 52 -10.61 -20.38 -24.11
C ILE A 52 -12.08 -19.93 -24.09
N GLY A 53 -12.43 -18.98 -24.96
CA GLY A 53 -13.80 -18.46 -25.10
C GLY A 53 -14.19 -17.28 -24.19
N ALA A 54 -13.24 -16.69 -23.46
CA ALA A 54 -13.47 -15.46 -22.71
C ALA A 54 -12.31 -14.47 -22.93
N SER A 55 -12.60 -13.17 -22.84
CA SER A 55 -11.58 -12.13 -22.91
C SER A 55 -10.72 -12.10 -21.65
N LEU A 56 -9.42 -11.94 -21.81
CA LEU A 56 -8.43 -11.97 -20.72
C LEU A 56 -7.49 -10.77 -20.79
N GLU A 57 -6.95 -10.39 -19.64
CA GLU A 57 -6.01 -9.29 -19.54
C GLU A 57 -4.76 -9.67 -18.72
N LYS A 58 -3.60 -9.13 -19.10
CA LYS A 58 -2.33 -9.34 -18.39
C LYS A 58 -1.59 -8.02 -18.23
N LYS A 59 -1.13 -7.74 -17.01
CA LYS A 59 -0.30 -6.56 -16.69
C LYS A 59 1.17 -6.95 -16.75
N ILE A 60 1.98 -6.18 -17.47
CA ILE A 60 3.41 -6.42 -17.65
C ILE A 60 4.16 -5.18 -17.20
N SER A 61 5.08 -5.35 -16.25
CA SER A 61 5.90 -4.26 -15.71
C SER A 61 7.26 -4.22 -16.39
N LEU A 62 7.59 -3.09 -17.01
CA LEU A 62 8.84 -2.89 -17.74
C LEU A 62 9.69 -1.81 -17.06
N PRO A 63 10.80 -2.15 -16.39
CA PRO A 63 11.65 -1.18 -15.70
C PRO A 63 12.56 -0.38 -16.64
N SER A 64 12.84 -0.92 -17.84
CA SER A 64 13.84 -0.40 -18.78
C SER A 64 13.45 -0.67 -20.24
N PRO A 65 14.05 0.04 -21.21
CA PRO A 65 13.77 -0.16 -22.63
C PRO A 65 14.06 -1.59 -23.07
N THR A 66 13.10 -2.21 -23.74
CA THR A 66 13.18 -3.62 -24.15
C THR A 66 12.32 -3.90 -25.37
N LYS A 67 12.63 -4.99 -26.06
CA LYS A 67 11.73 -5.57 -27.07
C LYS A 67 10.81 -6.58 -26.39
N VAL A 68 9.52 -6.52 -26.72
CA VAL A 68 8.50 -7.36 -26.12
C VAL A 68 7.69 -8.03 -27.22
N ASP A 69 7.62 -9.36 -27.17
CA ASP A 69 6.75 -10.13 -28.05
C ASP A 69 5.44 -10.44 -27.29
N LEU A 70 4.33 -9.97 -27.85
CA LEU A 70 3.00 -10.18 -27.30
C LEU A 70 2.25 -11.16 -28.19
N THR A 71 1.91 -12.31 -27.61
CA THR A 71 1.29 -13.42 -28.32
C THR A 71 -0.12 -13.68 -27.81
N CYS A 72 -1.08 -13.57 -28.71
CA CYS A 72 -2.44 -14.03 -28.47
C CYS A 72 -2.60 -15.40 -29.11
N LYS A 73 -3.04 -16.38 -28.34
CA LYS A 73 -3.26 -17.75 -28.80
C LYS A 73 -4.71 -18.16 -28.57
N LEU A 74 -5.33 -18.77 -29.57
CA LEU A 74 -6.63 -19.41 -29.44
C LEU A 74 -6.43 -20.88 -29.10
N ASP A 75 -7.05 -21.35 -28.02
CA ASP A 75 -7.00 -22.76 -27.64
C ASP A 75 -7.77 -23.65 -28.64
N ASP A 76 -7.25 -24.83 -28.94
CA ASP A 76 -7.87 -25.75 -29.92
C ASP A 76 -9.25 -26.26 -29.46
N SER A 77 -9.48 -26.31 -28.15
CA SER A 77 -10.78 -26.65 -27.56
C SER A 77 -11.81 -25.53 -27.71
N SER A 78 -11.40 -24.34 -28.17
CA SER A 78 -12.30 -23.21 -28.39
C SER A 78 -13.34 -23.52 -29.47
N ARG A 79 -14.55 -23.03 -29.23
CA ARG A 79 -15.66 -23.07 -30.19
C ARG A 79 -15.46 -22.12 -31.36
N LEU A 80 -14.64 -21.07 -31.19
CA LEU A 80 -14.34 -20.14 -32.28
C LEU A 80 -13.47 -20.82 -33.34
N LYS A 81 -13.93 -20.80 -34.59
CA LYS A 81 -13.18 -21.29 -35.76
C LYS A 81 -12.88 -20.11 -36.68
N ASP A 82 -11.65 -20.06 -37.17
CA ASP A 82 -11.15 -19.07 -38.14
C ASP A 82 -11.55 -17.60 -37.87
N PRO A 83 -11.28 -17.05 -36.66
CA PRO A 83 -11.64 -15.68 -36.36
C PRO A 83 -10.83 -14.68 -37.17
N GLN A 84 -11.45 -13.55 -37.52
CA GLN A 84 -10.75 -12.37 -37.99
C GLN A 84 -9.97 -11.76 -36.82
N VAL A 85 -8.65 -11.69 -36.95
CA VAL A 85 -7.78 -11.18 -35.88
C VAL A 85 -7.29 -9.78 -36.17
N THR A 86 -7.45 -8.87 -35.22
CA THR A 86 -7.00 -7.49 -35.30
C THR A 86 -6.23 -7.11 -34.05
N TRP A 87 -5.02 -6.57 -34.21
CA TRP A 87 -4.27 -5.98 -33.12
C TRP A 87 -4.50 -4.47 -33.05
N LYS A 88 -4.70 -3.95 -31.85
CA LYS A 88 -4.87 -2.52 -31.60
C LYS A 88 -4.02 -2.04 -30.43
N LYS A 89 -3.58 -0.78 -30.51
CA LYS A 89 -3.06 -0.02 -29.37
C LYS A 89 -3.97 1.20 -29.19
N GLY A 90 -4.81 1.19 -28.15
CA GLY A 90 -5.90 2.15 -28.06
C GLY A 90 -6.84 2.04 -29.27
N SER A 91 -6.97 3.11 -30.05
CA SER A 91 -7.78 3.16 -31.28
C SER A 91 -7.03 2.77 -32.55
N GLU A 92 -5.69 2.75 -32.51
CA GLU A 92 -4.85 2.53 -33.69
C GLU A 92 -4.69 1.04 -33.98
N THR A 93 -4.82 0.65 -35.25
CA THR A 93 -4.64 -0.74 -35.70
C THR A 93 -3.18 -1.01 -36.04
N ILE A 94 -2.65 -2.12 -35.53
CA ILE A 94 -1.27 -2.55 -35.76
C ILE A 94 -1.25 -3.49 -36.97
N SER A 95 -0.50 -3.11 -38.01
CA SER A 95 -0.42 -3.85 -39.26
C SER A 95 0.65 -4.95 -39.27
N HIS A 96 1.76 -4.76 -38.55
CA HIS A 96 2.84 -5.74 -38.47
C HIS A 96 2.49 -6.86 -37.48
N THR A 97 1.98 -7.96 -38.01
CA THR A 97 1.59 -9.13 -37.21
C THR A 97 2.19 -10.38 -37.81
N SER A 98 2.68 -11.28 -36.97
CA SER A 98 3.10 -12.62 -37.36
C SER A 98 2.02 -13.61 -36.96
N LYS A 99 1.62 -14.50 -37.86
CA LYS A 99 0.65 -15.56 -37.60
C LYS A 99 1.30 -16.92 -37.77
N THR A 100 1.17 -17.77 -36.76
CA THR A 100 1.58 -19.18 -36.80
C THR A 100 0.43 -20.01 -36.23
N GLN A 101 -0.29 -20.74 -37.09
CA GLN A 101 -1.49 -21.51 -36.70
C GLN A 101 -2.53 -20.64 -35.95
N ASN A 102 -2.87 -21.02 -34.72
CA ASN A 102 -3.80 -20.34 -33.82
C ASN A 102 -3.08 -19.31 -32.91
N SER A 103 -1.88 -18.87 -33.30
CA SER A 103 -1.07 -17.92 -32.56
C SER A 103 -0.79 -16.67 -33.41
N TRP A 104 -1.08 -15.50 -32.85
CA TRP A 104 -0.85 -14.19 -33.46
C TRP A 104 0.05 -13.36 -32.57
N THR A 105 1.19 -12.94 -33.09
CA THR A 105 2.23 -12.25 -32.33
C THR A 105 2.56 -10.90 -32.93
N ILE A 106 2.75 -9.90 -32.07
CA ILE A 106 3.34 -8.61 -32.43
C ILE A 106 4.63 -8.41 -31.64
N GLN A 107 5.63 -7.77 -32.26
CA GLN A 107 6.84 -7.33 -31.57
C GLN A 107 6.76 -5.81 -31.32
N VAL A 108 6.79 -5.43 -30.05
CA VAL A 108 6.80 -4.03 -29.63
C VAL A 108 8.19 -3.66 -29.16
N THR A 109 8.80 -2.66 -29.78
CA THR A 109 10.04 -2.05 -29.27
C THR A 109 9.67 -0.90 -28.34
N VAL A 110 9.91 -1.07 -27.03
CA VAL A 110 9.61 -0.07 -26.01
C VAL A 110 10.90 0.72 -25.72
N SER A 111 10.96 1.96 -26.17
CA SER A 111 12.08 2.87 -25.93
C SER A 111 11.80 3.89 -24.83
N ASP A 112 10.53 4.29 -24.68
CA ASP A 112 10.07 5.35 -23.81
C ASP A 112 8.61 5.12 -23.37
N SER A 113 8.05 6.07 -22.63
CA SER A 113 6.70 5.96 -22.07
C SER A 113 5.59 5.93 -23.14
N SER A 114 5.83 6.44 -24.35
CA SER A 114 4.81 6.51 -25.40
C SER A 114 4.44 5.14 -25.94
N GLN A 115 5.33 4.14 -25.85
CA GLN A 115 5.03 2.75 -26.24
C GLN A 115 4.42 1.92 -25.10
N LEU A 116 4.24 2.50 -23.90
CA LEU A 116 3.44 1.88 -22.86
C LEU A 116 1.93 1.99 -23.18
N GLY A 117 1.10 1.28 -22.42
CA GLY A 117 -0.35 1.26 -22.57
C GLY A 117 -0.89 -0.11 -22.91
N SER A 118 -2.14 -0.13 -23.40
CA SER A 118 -2.90 -1.35 -23.65
C SER A 118 -2.81 -1.79 -25.11
N TYR A 119 -2.33 -3.01 -25.32
CA TYR A 119 -2.26 -3.68 -26.60
C TYR A 119 -3.28 -4.82 -26.61
N THR A 120 -4.25 -4.74 -27.51
CA THR A 120 -5.38 -5.67 -27.53
C THR A 120 -5.40 -6.45 -28.83
N CYS A 121 -5.37 -7.77 -28.73
CA CYS A 121 -5.67 -8.68 -29.82
C CYS A 121 -7.16 -9.02 -29.77
N ILE A 122 -7.89 -8.70 -30.83
CA ILE A 122 -9.33 -8.92 -30.95
C ILE A 122 -9.55 -10.06 -31.95
N LEU A 123 -10.22 -11.11 -31.51
CA LEU A 123 -10.63 -12.24 -32.34
C LEU A 123 -12.14 -12.11 -32.58
N LYS A 124 -12.52 -11.85 -33.82
CA LYS A 124 -13.91 -11.66 -34.23
C LYS A 124 -14.40 -12.80 -35.10
N ALA A 125 -15.40 -13.53 -34.61
CA ALA A 125 -16.13 -14.55 -35.37
C ALA A 125 -17.65 -14.32 -35.17
N GLU A 126 -18.39 -15.34 -34.68
CA GLU A 126 -19.77 -15.18 -34.19
C GLU A 126 -19.82 -14.34 -32.91
N GLU A 127 -18.83 -14.53 -32.05
CA GLU A 127 -18.58 -13.73 -30.85
C GLU A 127 -17.25 -12.98 -30.98
N GLU A 128 -17.10 -11.91 -30.20
CA GLU A 128 -15.87 -11.15 -30.09
C GLU A 128 -15.21 -11.42 -28.74
N ILE A 129 -14.00 -11.99 -28.78
CA ILE A 129 -13.16 -12.19 -27.58
C ILE A 129 -11.82 -11.49 -27.78
N SER A 130 -11.17 -11.08 -26.69
CA SER A 130 -9.94 -10.32 -26.77
C SER A 130 -8.91 -10.68 -25.71
N ALA A 131 -7.63 -10.54 -26.08
CA ALA A 131 -6.49 -10.62 -25.17
C ALA A 131 -5.85 -9.24 -25.05
N THR A 132 -5.85 -8.65 -23.85
CA THR A 132 -5.30 -7.32 -23.61
C THR A 132 -4.03 -7.39 -22.74
N PHE A 133 -2.94 -6.84 -23.26
CA PHE A 133 -1.67 -6.68 -22.57
C PHE A 133 -1.50 -5.22 -22.13
N HIS A 134 -1.35 -4.99 -20.83
CA HIS A 134 -1.13 -3.67 -20.26
C HIS A 134 0.35 -3.50 -19.94
N LEU A 135 1.09 -2.88 -20.85
CA LEU A 135 2.48 -2.50 -20.64
C LEU A 135 2.53 -1.26 -19.75
N GLN A 136 3.19 -1.35 -18.60
CA GLN A 136 3.24 -0.27 -17.61
C GLN A 136 4.61 -0.20 -16.95
N VAL A 137 4.93 0.95 -16.36
CA VAL A 137 6.05 1.04 -15.42
C VAL A 137 5.80 0.15 -14.20
N PRO A 138 6.84 -0.36 -13.52
CA PRO A 138 6.68 -1.16 -12.33
C PRO A 138 5.86 -0.46 -11.26
N LYS A 139 5.00 -1.23 -10.58
CA LYS A 139 4.23 -0.70 -9.46
C LYS A 139 5.09 -0.61 -8.20
N LEU A 140 4.74 0.36 -7.38
CA LEU A 140 5.24 0.48 -6.02
C LEU A 140 4.29 -0.19 -5.05
N GLU A 141 4.87 -0.76 -4.01
CA GLU A 141 4.16 -1.31 -2.87
C GLU A 141 4.48 -0.50 -1.62
N GLY A 142 3.48 -0.34 -0.76
CA GLY A 142 3.58 0.40 0.48
C GLY A 142 2.31 0.24 1.30
N LYS A 143 2.33 0.69 2.54
CA LYS A 143 1.15 0.65 3.41
C LYS A 143 0.14 1.71 2.95
N GLU A 144 -0.97 1.26 2.36
CA GLU A 144 -2.06 2.14 1.89
C GLU A 144 -2.88 2.74 3.04
N LYS A 145 -2.98 2.02 4.16
CA LYS A 145 -3.68 2.52 5.34
C LYS A 145 -2.95 3.72 5.93
N PRO A 146 -3.66 4.74 6.44
CA PRO A 146 -3.04 5.86 7.11
C PRO A 146 -2.08 5.43 8.22
N VAL A 147 -0.92 6.06 8.25
CA VAL A 147 0.02 5.94 9.37
C VAL A 147 -0.49 6.85 10.47
N ILE A 148 -1.01 6.26 11.55
CA ILE A 148 -1.51 6.98 12.72
C ILE A 148 -0.47 6.87 13.83
N THR A 149 -0.06 7.99 14.38
CA THR A 149 1.01 8.08 15.39
C THR A 149 0.80 9.32 16.27
N TYR A 150 1.52 9.44 17.37
CA TYR A 150 1.38 10.56 18.30
C TYR A 150 2.46 11.63 18.11
N GLU A 151 2.18 12.83 18.61
CA GLU A 151 3.19 13.89 18.74
C GLU A 151 4.41 13.40 19.52
N ARG A 152 5.59 13.91 19.15
CA ARG A 152 6.93 13.58 19.69
C ARG A 152 7.46 12.19 19.33
N ASP A 153 6.63 11.29 18.82
CA ASP A 153 7.07 10.00 18.27
C ASP A 153 7.75 10.16 16.90
N LYS A 154 8.02 9.02 16.24
CA LYS A 154 8.51 8.96 14.86
C LYS A 154 7.50 8.28 13.94
N ALA A 155 7.36 8.81 12.73
CA ALA A 155 6.64 8.16 11.65
C ALA A 155 7.62 7.43 10.73
N VAL A 156 7.20 6.29 10.18
CA VAL A 156 7.99 5.50 9.25
C VAL A 156 7.11 5.12 8.06
N MET A 157 7.55 5.50 6.87
CA MET A 157 6.91 5.11 5.61
C MET A 157 7.94 4.37 4.75
N VAL A 158 7.52 3.28 4.11
CA VAL A 158 8.38 2.42 3.31
C VAL A 158 7.70 2.18 1.97
N CYS A 159 8.40 2.51 0.89
CA CYS A 159 8.05 2.13 -0.47
C CYS A 159 9.03 1.08 -0.97
N LYS A 160 8.50 0.06 -1.64
CA LYS A 160 9.27 -1.05 -2.20
C LYS A 160 8.78 -1.40 -3.61
N THR A 161 9.64 -2.03 -4.39
CA THR A 161 9.31 -2.59 -5.70
C THR A 161 10.12 -3.87 -5.93
N GLU A 162 9.71 -4.70 -6.89
CA GLU A 162 10.48 -5.89 -7.30
C GLU A 162 11.69 -5.54 -8.18
N TYR A 163 11.73 -4.30 -8.68
CA TYR A 163 12.72 -3.82 -9.63
C TYR A 163 13.70 -2.84 -8.98
N ASN A 164 14.74 -2.43 -9.72
CA ASN A 164 15.71 -1.44 -9.26
C ASN A 164 15.50 -0.11 -9.98
N PRO A 165 14.84 0.89 -9.35
CA PRO A 165 14.67 2.21 -9.95
C PRO A 165 16.01 2.94 -10.07
N LYS A 166 16.11 3.87 -11.02
CA LYS A 166 17.26 4.78 -11.18
C LYS A 166 17.36 5.77 -10.02
N ALA A 167 16.22 6.25 -9.55
CA ALA A 167 16.15 7.20 -8.45
C ALA A 167 14.90 7.01 -7.61
N TRP A 168 14.96 7.54 -6.40
CA TRP A 168 13.85 7.59 -5.46
C TRP A 168 13.72 9.02 -4.95
N THR A 169 12.49 9.53 -4.90
CA THR A 169 12.20 10.87 -4.39
C THR A 169 11.00 10.81 -3.45
N TRP A 170 11.10 11.50 -2.32
CA TRP A 170 9.95 11.72 -1.43
C TRP A 170 9.43 13.14 -1.58
N TYR A 171 8.11 13.28 -1.62
CA TYR A 171 7.43 14.56 -1.67
C TYR A 171 6.48 14.72 -0.49
N LEU A 172 6.35 15.95 -0.02
CA LEU A 172 5.24 16.38 0.81
C LEU A 172 4.21 17.06 -0.10
N ALA A 173 2.96 16.62 -0.04
CA ALA A 173 1.87 17.27 -0.74
C ALA A 173 1.44 18.53 0.03
N ASN A 174 1.53 19.68 -0.63
CA ASN A 174 1.07 20.97 -0.12
C ASN A 174 -0.04 21.49 -1.03
N GLY A 175 -1.29 21.14 -0.71
CA GLY A 175 -2.41 21.39 -1.62
C GLY A 175 -2.27 20.57 -2.90
N THR A 176 -2.14 21.26 -4.05
CA THR A 176 -1.92 20.64 -5.36
C THR A 176 -0.45 20.48 -5.72
N GLU A 177 0.46 21.12 -4.98
CA GLU A 177 1.89 21.08 -5.26
C GLU A 177 2.60 19.95 -4.51
N LEU A 178 3.61 19.36 -5.16
CA LEU A 178 4.48 18.36 -4.56
C LEU A 178 5.83 18.99 -4.28
N VAL A 179 6.20 19.11 -3.01
CA VAL A 179 7.49 19.68 -2.61
C VAL A 179 8.46 18.54 -2.28
N PRO A 180 9.61 18.42 -2.97
CA PRO A 180 10.60 17.40 -2.67
C PRO A 180 11.12 17.59 -1.25
N ILE A 181 11.07 16.54 -0.43
CA ILE A 181 11.53 16.58 0.97
C ILE A 181 13.01 16.91 1.02
N ASP A 182 13.81 16.45 0.04
CA ASP A 182 15.23 16.75 -0.04
C ASP A 182 15.56 18.25 -0.08
N ARG A 183 14.65 19.08 -0.60
CA ARG A 183 14.81 20.54 -0.63
C ARG A 183 14.42 21.22 0.68
N ILE A 184 13.55 20.59 1.47
CA ILE A 184 13.08 21.09 2.76
C ILE A 184 13.91 20.49 3.91
N LEU A 185 14.80 19.52 3.61
CA LEU A 185 15.54 18.71 4.59
C LEU A 185 16.18 19.58 5.66
N ARG A 186 15.49 19.69 6.79
CA ARG A 186 16.13 19.86 8.08
C ARG A 186 16.55 18.46 8.50
N THR A 187 17.85 18.17 8.44
CA THR A 187 18.43 16.83 8.65
C THR A 187 18.11 16.25 10.03
N ASP A 188 17.70 17.08 10.99
CA ASP A 188 17.22 16.69 12.31
C ASP A 188 15.76 16.19 12.31
N LYS A 189 14.98 16.50 11.27
CA LYS A 189 13.55 16.19 11.16
C LYS A 189 13.26 15.01 10.24
N PHE A 190 13.76 15.04 9.02
CA PHE A 190 13.50 14.02 8.01
C PHE A 190 14.76 13.19 7.76
N GLN A 191 14.64 11.86 7.78
CA GLN A 191 15.71 10.94 7.41
C GLN A 191 15.23 10.00 6.31
N ILE A 192 15.90 10.05 5.16
CA ILE A 192 15.67 9.11 4.07
C ILE A 192 16.75 8.04 4.13
N LYS A 193 16.31 6.79 4.25
CA LYS A 193 17.16 5.61 4.30
C LYS A 193 16.86 4.74 3.10
N ARG A 194 17.91 4.16 2.50
CA ARG A 194 17.80 3.26 1.35
C ARG A 194 18.39 1.89 1.71
N PRO A 195 17.60 1.00 2.35
CA PRO A 195 18.10 -0.32 2.78
C PRO A 195 18.59 -1.18 1.61
N SER A 196 17.97 -1.06 0.44
CA SER A 196 18.38 -1.73 -0.80
C SER A 196 18.02 -0.84 -2.02
N PRO A 197 18.51 -1.15 -3.24
CA PRO A 197 18.12 -0.41 -4.44
C PRO A 197 16.60 -0.39 -4.68
N SER A 198 15.91 -1.46 -4.30
CA SER A 198 14.46 -1.66 -4.50
C SER A 198 13.58 -1.20 -3.34
N VAL A 199 14.17 -0.69 -2.24
CA VAL A 199 13.44 -0.26 -1.04
C VAL A 199 13.92 1.13 -0.60
N ASN A 200 12.97 2.05 -0.40
CA ASN A 200 13.23 3.38 0.15
C ASN A 200 12.34 3.67 1.35
N ARG A 201 12.91 4.30 2.38
CA ARG A 201 12.29 4.49 3.69
C ARG A 201 12.44 5.93 4.15
N LEU A 202 11.31 6.58 4.43
CA LEU A 202 11.25 7.90 5.04
C LEU A 202 10.93 7.77 6.53
N GLU A 203 11.78 8.36 7.37
CA GLU A 203 11.51 8.58 8.79
C GLU A 203 11.30 10.07 9.06
N ILE A 204 10.28 10.37 9.86
CA ILE A 204 9.99 11.73 10.34
C ILE A 204 10.10 11.69 11.85
N LEU A 205 11.02 12.46 12.41
CA LEU A 205 11.34 12.46 13.84
C LEU A 205 10.60 13.57 14.58
N LYS A 206 10.43 13.40 15.90
CA LYS A 206 9.88 14.41 16.83
C LYS A 206 8.60 15.03 16.28
N LEU A 207 7.61 14.21 15.97
CA LEU A 207 6.41 14.62 15.24
C LEU A 207 5.67 15.78 15.93
N THR A 208 5.14 16.69 15.13
CA THR A 208 4.18 17.72 15.53
C THR A 208 2.91 17.55 14.70
N LYS A 209 1.81 18.15 15.16
CA LYS A 209 0.54 18.12 14.43
C LYS A 209 0.66 18.60 12.97
N GLN A 210 1.58 19.52 12.69
CA GLN A 210 1.82 20.09 11.36
C GLN A 210 2.53 19.13 10.40
N ASP A 211 3.18 18.07 10.90
CA ASP A 211 3.77 17.06 10.03
C ASP A 211 2.72 16.11 9.46
N GLY A 212 1.49 16.12 9.99
CA GLY A 212 0.37 15.38 9.43
C GLY A 212 0.04 15.86 8.02
N GLY A 213 -0.23 14.93 7.12
CA GLY A 213 -0.46 15.25 5.71
C GLY A 213 -0.26 14.06 4.79
N VAL A 214 -0.22 14.35 3.49
CA VAL A 214 -0.01 13.34 2.45
C VAL A 214 1.44 13.38 1.98
N TYR A 215 2.10 12.24 2.05
CA TYR A 215 3.46 12.02 1.59
C TYR A 215 3.42 11.13 0.36
N LEU A 216 4.30 11.39 -0.60
CA LEU A 216 4.39 10.63 -1.84
C LEU A 216 5.80 10.05 -1.95
N CYS A 217 5.89 8.75 -2.22
CA CYS A 217 7.13 8.14 -2.67
C CYS A 217 7.06 7.94 -4.18
N GLU A 218 8.06 8.44 -4.89
CA GLU A 218 8.26 8.24 -6.32
C GLU A 218 9.50 7.38 -6.57
N ALA A 219 9.35 6.39 -7.45
CA ALA A 219 10.44 5.68 -8.09
C ALA A 219 10.54 6.09 -9.56
N THR A 220 11.74 6.48 -9.98
CA THR A 220 12.05 6.81 -11.37
C THR A 220 12.64 5.60 -12.06
N PHE A 221 11.94 5.08 -13.08
CA PHE A 221 12.43 4.06 -14.01
C PHE A 221 12.85 4.71 -15.33
N GLU A 222 13.44 3.94 -16.24
CA GLU A 222 13.85 4.50 -17.55
C GLU A 222 12.66 4.87 -18.42
N LEU A 223 11.56 4.13 -18.28
CA LEU A 223 10.34 4.28 -19.07
C LEU A 223 9.30 5.21 -18.42
N GLY A 224 9.60 5.77 -17.25
CA GLY A 224 8.72 6.69 -16.54
C GLY A 224 8.75 6.52 -15.03
N ASN A 225 7.83 7.21 -14.35
CA ASN A 225 7.78 7.26 -12.89
C ASN A 225 6.60 6.46 -12.34
N SER A 226 6.79 5.86 -11.17
CA SER A 226 5.74 5.20 -10.40
C SER A 226 5.66 5.82 -9.03
N GLN A 227 4.44 6.06 -8.54
CA GLN A 227 4.20 6.82 -7.32
C GLN A 227 3.21 6.09 -6.40
N ILE A 228 3.42 6.21 -5.09
CA ILE A 228 2.49 5.74 -4.07
C ILE A 228 2.32 6.79 -2.96
N LYS A 229 1.06 6.95 -2.51
CA LYS A 229 0.66 7.93 -1.50
C LYS A 229 0.60 7.29 -0.12
N PHE A 230 1.01 8.04 0.89
CA PHE A 230 0.91 7.72 2.30
C PHE A 230 0.21 8.86 3.03
N GLU A 231 -0.81 8.55 3.83
CA GLU A 231 -1.47 9.53 4.68
C GLU A 231 -0.91 9.41 6.10
N LEU A 232 -0.36 10.49 6.65
CA LEU A 232 0.14 10.57 8.02
C LEU A 232 -0.82 11.37 8.89
N LYS A 233 -1.36 10.74 9.93
CA LYS A 233 -2.17 11.38 10.97
C LYS A 233 -1.38 11.43 12.27
N VAL A 234 -1.09 12.64 12.72
CA VAL A 234 -0.41 12.88 14.01
C VAL A 234 -1.47 13.28 15.04
N LEU A 235 -1.63 12.45 16.07
CA LEU A 235 -2.56 12.66 17.17
C LEU A 235 -1.83 13.29 18.35
N SER A 236 -2.49 14.22 19.04
CA SER A 236 -1.98 14.68 20.32
C SER A 236 -2.30 13.68 21.42
N ILE A 237 -1.45 13.61 22.45
CA ILE A 237 -1.69 12.75 23.63
C ILE A 237 -2.97 13.16 24.39
N TRP A 238 -3.42 14.40 24.20
CA TRP A 238 -4.69 14.88 24.73
C TRP A 238 -5.89 14.17 24.09
N ALA A 239 -5.79 13.70 22.85
CA ALA A 239 -6.91 13.07 22.14
C ALA A 239 -7.45 11.83 22.87
N PRO A 240 -6.63 10.81 23.24
CA PRO A 240 -7.10 9.70 24.04
C PRO A 240 -7.40 10.11 25.49
N LEU A 241 -6.76 11.16 26.04
CA LEU A 241 -6.94 11.56 27.44
C LEU A 241 -8.34 12.14 27.73
N MET A 242 -8.91 12.90 26.79
CA MET A 242 -10.22 13.54 26.96
C MET A 242 -11.36 12.57 27.36
N PRO A 243 -11.56 11.42 26.69
CA PRO A 243 -12.58 10.47 27.13
C PRO A 243 -12.27 9.84 28.51
N PHE A 244 -11.00 9.59 28.85
CA PHE A 244 -10.66 9.09 30.19
C PHE A 244 -11.01 10.11 31.28
N ILE A 245 -10.72 11.39 31.06
CA ILE A 245 -11.08 12.45 32.00
C ILE A 245 -12.60 12.52 32.17
N ALA A 246 -13.36 12.41 31.08
CA ALA A 246 -14.83 12.41 31.15
C ALA A 246 -15.36 11.25 32.01
N ILE A 247 -14.83 10.03 31.80
CA ILE A 247 -15.23 8.84 32.59
C ILE A 247 -14.88 9.03 34.07
N VAL A 248 -13.68 9.52 34.38
CA VAL A 248 -13.26 9.75 35.77
C VAL A 248 -14.14 10.80 36.45
N ALA A 249 -14.47 11.88 35.74
CA ALA A 249 -15.36 12.92 36.25
C ALA A 249 -16.76 12.36 36.53
N GLU A 250 -17.31 11.54 35.64
CA GLU A 250 -18.61 10.89 35.82
C GLU A 250 -18.62 9.97 37.06
N VAL A 251 -17.60 9.12 37.20
CA VAL A 251 -17.47 8.23 38.37
C VAL A 251 -17.33 9.04 39.66
N ALA A 252 -16.57 10.13 39.67
CA ALA A 252 -16.42 11.00 40.83
C ALA A 252 -17.74 11.69 41.21
N ILE A 253 -18.51 12.16 40.24
CA ILE A 253 -19.84 12.76 40.46
C ILE A 253 -20.81 11.72 41.04
N LEU A 254 -20.83 10.51 40.50
CA LEU A 254 -21.67 9.43 41.03
C LEU A 254 -21.29 9.06 42.45
N PHE A 255 -19.99 8.92 42.73
CA PHE A 255 -19.49 8.60 44.05
C PHE A 255 -19.85 9.68 45.08
N THR A 256 -19.64 10.95 44.74
CA THR A 256 -20.02 12.07 45.62
C THR A 256 -21.52 12.15 45.86
N ALA A 257 -22.35 11.91 44.83
CA ALA A 257 -23.81 11.86 44.96
C ALA A 257 -24.27 10.71 45.88
N ILE A 258 -23.67 9.52 45.77
CA ILE A 258 -23.96 8.37 46.65
C ILE A 258 -23.59 8.69 48.09
N VAL A 259 -22.41 9.25 48.34
CA VAL A 259 -21.97 9.63 49.69
C VAL A 259 -22.91 10.68 50.29
N LEU A 260 -23.30 11.70 49.52
CA LEU A 260 -24.27 12.71 49.97
C LEU A 260 -25.64 12.08 50.28
N TYR A 261 -26.10 11.13 49.46
CA TYR A 261 -27.34 10.39 49.69
C TYR A 261 -27.29 9.54 50.96
N GLU A 262 -26.18 8.84 51.22
CA GLU A 262 -25.99 8.06 52.45
C GLU A 262 -26.00 8.96 53.71
N VAL A 263 -25.33 10.12 53.65
CA VAL A 263 -25.33 11.08 54.76
C VAL A 263 -26.73 11.65 54.99
N TYR A 264 -27.44 12.02 53.92
CA TYR A 264 -28.81 12.53 54.00
C TYR A 264 -29.79 11.47 54.55
N SER A 265 -29.74 10.24 54.04
CA SER A 265 -30.62 9.15 54.48
C SER A 265 -30.36 8.76 55.94
N LYS A 266 -29.10 8.74 56.41
CA LYS A 266 -28.77 8.56 57.84
C LYS A 266 -29.36 9.66 58.72
N ARG A 267 -29.42 10.92 58.24
CA ARG A 267 -30.09 12.01 58.97
C ARG A 267 -31.60 11.80 59.05
N LYS A 268 -32.25 11.36 57.96
CA LYS A 268 -33.70 11.10 57.94
C LYS A 268 -34.11 9.84 58.73
N GLY A 269 -33.29 8.79 58.72
CA GLY A 269 -33.50 7.58 59.52
C GLY A 269 -33.50 7.85 61.03
N LYS A 270 -32.63 8.75 61.51
CA LYS A 270 -32.62 9.19 62.92
C LYS A 270 -33.86 10.03 63.30
N VAL A 271 -34.45 10.77 62.36
CA VAL A 271 -35.71 11.50 62.58
C VAL A 271 -36.90 10.53 62.64
N SER A 272 -36.93 9.49 61.81
CA SER A 272 -38.00 8.50 61.81
C SER A 272 -37.98 7.60 63.07
N GLN A 273 -36.79 7.22 63.57
CA GLN A 273 -36.65 6.44 64.82
C GLN A 273 -36.99 7.26 66.09
N LYS A 274 -36.70 8.57 66.10
CA LYS A 274 -37.16 9.47 67.18
C LYS A 274 -38.69 9.66 67.17
N THR A 275 -39.34 9.59 66.01
CA THR A 275 -40.81 9.68 65.89
C THR A 275 -41.52 8.36 66.24
N LEU A 276 -40.92 7.20 65.93
CA LEU A 276 -41.43 5.88 66.32
C LEU A 276 -41.26 5.57 67.82
N LEU A 277 -40.14 5.98 68.44
CA LEU A 277 -39.95 5.85 69.90
C LEU A 277 -40.84 6.82 70.70
N ARG A 278 -41.33 7.90 70.10
CA ARG A 278 -42.28 8.84 70.73
C ARG A 278 -43.73 8.34 70.71
N HIS A 279 -44.08 7.44 69.78
CA HIS A 279 -45.39 6.78 69.76
C HIS A 279 -45.47 5.53 70.67
N SER A 280 -44.34 4.85 70.92
CA SER A 280 -44.29 3.72 71.86
C SER A 280 -44.40 4.12 73.34
N SER A 281 -44.13 5.38 73.69
CA SER A 281 -44.22 5.89 75.07
C SER A 281 -45.52 6.65 75.38
N SER A 282 -46.48 6.72 74.45
CA SER A 282 -47.70 7.54 74.61
C SER A 282 -49.02 6.79 74.35
N SER A 283 -49.05 5.44 74.39
CA SER A 283 -50.31 4.70 74.26
C SER A 283 -50.45 3.58 75.30
N ARG A 284 -50.56 3.97 76.57
CA ARG A 284 -51.37 3.24 77.57
C ARG A 284 -52.68 4.02 77.74
N GLN A 285 -53.78 3.31 77.56
CA GLN A 285 -55.19 3.72 77.76
C GLN A 285 -55.75 4.63 76.65
N ARG A 286 -56.90 4.40 76.00
CA ARG A 286 -58.02 3.47 76.26
C ARG A 286 -59.02 3.50 75.08
N SER A 287 -59.64 2.33 74.85
CA SER A 287 -60.88 2.02 74.08
C SER A 287 -60.89 2.18 72.55
N LYS A 288 -61.06 1.10 71.76
CA LYS A 288 -62.33 0.35 71.44
C LYS A 288 -63.36 1.27 70.77
N SER A 289 -64.00 0.99 69.62
CA SER A 289 -64.44 -0.27 68.98
C SER A 289 -65.05 0.09 67.61
N GLY A 290 -65.06 -0.81 66.63
CA GLY A 290 -66.05 -0.76 65.53
C GLY A 290 -65.53 -1.14 64.15
N SER A 291 -65.70 -2.41 63.79
CA SER A 291 -65.36 -3.06 62.52
C SER A 291 -66.54 -3.02 61.54
N LEU A 292 -66.28 -2.88 60.23
CA LEU A 292 -66.99 -3.57 59.12
C LEU A 292 -66.22 -3.29 57.80
N LYS A 293 -65.45 -4.22 57.24
CA LYS A 293 -65.78 -5.36 56.33
C LYS A 293 -65.81 -4.94 54.84
N GLY A 294 -64.99 -5.58 54.01
CA GLY A 294 -65.06 -5.47 52.55
C GLY A 294 -63.77 -5.89 51.84
N ASP A 295 -63.85 -6.94 51.05
CA ASP A 295 -62.81 -7.82 50.53
C ASP A 295 -62.38 -7.46 49.07
N LEU A 296 -61.23 -8.02 48.63
CA LEU A 296 -60.88 -8.44 47.23
C LEU A 296 -60.77 -7.34 46.13
N THR A 297 -59.80 -7.23 45.22
CA THR A 297 -58.99 -8.21 44.47
C THR A 297 -57.88 -7.52 43.64
N ASN A 298 -56.70 -8.14 43.58
CA ASN A 298 -55.87 -8.51 42.41
C ASN A 298 -55.96 -7.70 41.08
N ARG A 299 -54.83 -7.21 40.55
CA ARG A 299 -54.26 -7.71 39.25
C ARG A 299 -52.88 -7.14 38.89
N SER A 300 -52.01 -8.07 38.54
CA SER A 300 -50.72 -7.96 37.85
C SER A 300 -50.82 -7.54 36.37
N GLY A 301 -49.77 -6.86 35.88
CA GLY A 301 -49.44 -6.58 34.48
C GLY A 301 -48.74 -5.21 34.40
N ASN A 302 -47.72 -4.91 33.59
CA ASN A 302 -47.10 -5.60 32.47
C ASN A 302 -45.85 -4.75 32.10
N TYR A 303 -44.63 -5.30 32.12
CA TYR A 303 -43.46 -4.64 31.49
C TYR A 303 -42.66 -5.67 30.69
N ARG A 304 -43.16 -5.98 29.49
CA ARG A 304 -42.39 -6.50 28.36
C ARG A 304 -42.81 -5.71 27.12
N LYS A 305 -41.92 -4.84 26.63
CA LYS A 305 -41.62 -4.58 25.21
C LYS A 305 -40.82 -3.28 25.07
N ALA A 306 -39.54 -3.42 24.78
CA ALA A 306 -38.82 -2.60 23.80
C ALA A 306 -37.40 -3.18 23.63
N MET A 307 -37.29 -4.27 22.87
CA MET A 307 -36.06 -4.70 22.20
C MET A 307 -36.45 -5.29 20.85
N MET A 308 -35.55 -5.11 19.87
CA MET A 308 -35.59 -5.48 18.44
C MET A 308 -36.21 -4.40 17.52
N TYR A 309 -35.56 -3.86 16.48
CA TYR A 309 -34.28 -4.12 15.80
C TYR A 309 -33.86 -2.82 15.07
N HIS A 310 -32.60 -2.42 15.14
CA HIS A 310 -31.78 -2.22 13.93
C HIS A 310 -30.31 -2.43 14.32
N LYS A 311 -29.71 -3.37 13.60
CA LYS A 311 -28.34 -3.89 13.64
C LYS A 311 -27.63 -3.30 12.41
N GLU A 312 -26.30 -3.24 12.47
CA GLU A 312 -25.31 -2.59 11.56
C GLU A 312 -24.93 -1.19 12.13
N ASP A 313 -23.73 -0.94 12.69
CA ASP A 313 -22.38 -1.31 12.25
C ASP A 313 -21.48 -1.87 13.36
N VAL A 314 -20.75 -2.93 13.02
CA VAL A 314 -19.71 -3.57 13.84
C VAL A 314 -18.36 -2.92 13.54
N CYS A 315 -17.86 -2.08 14.45
CA CYS A 315 -16.45 -1.68 14.46
C CYS A 315 -15.60 -2.81 15.04
N SER A 316 -14.84 -3.47 14.15
CA SER A 316 -13.79 -4.42 14.51
C SER A 316 -12.58 -3.69 15.10
N TYR A 317 -12.33 -3.85 16.40
CA TYR A 317 -11.01 -3.64 16.99
C TYR A 317 -10.41 -5.01 17.29
N GLY A 318 -9.47 -5.43 16.43
CA GLY A 318 -8.61 -6.59 16.64
C GLY A 318 -7.30 -6.16 17.28
N PHE A 319 -6.85 -6.96 18.24
CA PHE A 319 -5.58 -6.92 18.96
C PHE A 319 -4.35 -6.94 18.04
#